data_AF-V4T5A4-F1
#
_entry.id   AF-V4T5A4-F1
#
_cell.length_a   1.000
_cell.length_b   1.000
_cell.length_c   1.000
_cell.angle_alpha   90.00
_cell.angle_beta   90.00
_cell.angle_gamma   90.00
#
_symmetry.space_group_name_H-M   'P 1'
#
loop_
_entity.id
_entity.type
_entity.pdbx_description
1 polymer ?
#
loop_
_entity_poly.entity_id
_entity_poly.type
_entity_poly.pdbx_seq_one_letter_code
_entity_poly.pdbx_strand_id
1 'polypeptide(L)'
;MLQAALLLSAGAKGNRAALPSSTIMIKQPIGRIEGQATDVEIARKEIKNVKAELVKLYAKHFGKTPEQIEADIRRPKYFSPSEAVEYGIMDKVLYTEKSPEDHGVVSDLKKAQLI
;
A
#
# COMPACT_ATOMS: atom_id res chain seq x y z
N MET A 1 12.37 1.09 -0.20
CA MET A 1 10.93 0.78 -0.34
C MET A 1 10.11 1.38 0.81
N LEU A 2 9.77 2.66 0.71
CA LEU A 2 8.87 3.36 1.64
C LEU A 2 7.65 3.95 0.91
N GLN A 3 7.75 4.14 -0.40
CA GLN A 3 6.79 4.89 -1.21
C GLN A 3 5.72 4.04 -1.88
N ALA A 4 5.89 2.70 -1.95
CA ALA A 4 4.98 1.84 -2.70
C ALA A 4 3.55 1.83 -2.11
N ALA A 5 3.41 1.77 -0.78
CA ALA A 5 2.10 1.82 -0.13
C ALA A 5 1.42 3.19 -0.26
N LEU A 6 2.21 4.28 -0.24
CA LEU A 6 1.71 5.64 -0.47
C LEU A 6 1.25 5.84 -1.92
N LEU A 7 2.04 5.38 -2.89
CA LEU A 7 1.69 5.44 -4.30
C LEU A 7 0.44 4.62 -4.59
N LEU A 8 0.34 3.42 -4.01
CA LEU A 8 -0.85 2.56 -4.11
C LEU A 8 -2.10 3.27 -3.57
N SER A 9 -1.99 3.96 -2.43
CA SER A 9 -3.14 4.60 -1.80
C SER A 9 -3.53 5.94 -2.39
N ALA A 10 -2.60 6.61 -3.07
CA ALA A 10 -2.83 7.86 -3.79
C ALA A 10 -3.55 7.67 -5.14
N GLY A 11 -3.75 6.43 -5.59
CA GLY A 11 -4.54 6.13 -6.77
C GLY A 11 -6.01 6.60 -6.64
N ALA A 12 -6.69 6.74 -7.77
CA ALA A 12 -8.11 7.10 -7.79
C ALA A 12 -8.93 6.08 -6.97
N LYS A 13 -9.83 6.58 -6.11
CA LYS A 13 -10.69 5.75 -5.26
C LYS A 13 -11.50 4.76 -6.11
N GLY A 14 -11.48 3.49 -5.74
CA GLY A 14 -12.10 2.37 -6.47
C GLY A 14 -11.16 1.64 -7.45
N ASN A 15 -10.01 2.24 -7.75
CA ASN A 15 -9.01 1.71 -8.69
C ASN A 15 -7.68 1.34 -8.01
N ARG A 16 -7.61 1.33 -6.68
CA ARG A 16 -6.40 0.95 -5.94
C ARG A 16 -6.42 -0.56 -5.73
N ALA A 17 -5.51 -1.28 -6.39
CA ALA A 17 -5.55 -2.74 -6.41
C ALA A 17 -4.17 -3.40 -6.38
N ALA A 18 -4.10 -4.62 -5.85
CA ALA A 18 -2.89 -5.44 -5.78
C ALA A 18 -3.22 -6.93 -5.96
N LEU A 19 -2.23 -7.73 -6.32
CA LEU A 19 -2.38 -9.19 -6.49
C LEU A 19 -2.45 -9.92 -5.13
N PRO A 20 -3.09 -11.11 -5.05
CA PRO A 20 -3.25 -11.88 -3.81
C PRO A 20 -1.93 -12.29 -3.12
N SER A 21 -0.86 -12.43 -3.89
CA SER A 21 0.48 -12.76 -3.39
C SER A 21 1.30 -11.53 -2.97
N SER A 22 0.73 -10.33 -3.07
CA SER A 22 1.43 -9.09 -2.70
C SER A 22 1.52 -8.96 -1.18
N THR A 23 2.57 -8.29 -0.69
CA THR A 23 2.64 -7.86 0.71
C THR A 23 2.80 -6.36 0.75
N ILE A 24 1.93 -5.69 1.51
CA ILE A 24 1.95 -4.25 1.67
C ILE A 24 2.67 -3.95 2.99
N MET A 25 3.61 -3.02 2.99
CA MET A 25 4.34 -2.62 4.18
C MET A 25 4.29 -1.10 4.35
N ILE A 26 3.92 -0.66 5.55
CA ILE A 26 4.09 0.73 5.98
C ILE A 26 5.16 0.79 7.07
N LYS A 27 6.00 1.82 7.03
CA LYS A 27 6.99 2.12 8.06
C LYS A 27 7.36 3.59 8.01
N GLN A 28 7.92 4.10 9.10
CA GLN A 28 8.43 5.47 9.15
C GLN A 28 9.64 5.65 8.22
N PRO A 29 9.89 6.88 7.73
CA PRO A 29 11.13 7.18 7.02
C PRO A 29 12.34 6.88 7.91
N ILE A 30 13.34 6.23 7.32
CA ILE A 30 14.60 5.91 7.99
C ILE A 30 15.68 6.69 7.26
N GLY A 31 16.41 7.53 7.98
CA GLY A 31 17.61 8.19 7.49
C GLY A 31 18.76 7.90 8.45
N ARG A 32 19.88 7.41 7.91
CA ARG A 32 21.16 7.34 8.62
C ARG A 32 21.96 8.57 8.18
N ILE A 33 22.37 9.39 9.14
CA ILE A 33 23.16 10.60 8.89
C ILE A 33 24.37 10.53 9.82
N GLU A 34 25.55 10.76 9.25
CA GLU A 34 26.83 10.78 9.94
C GLU A 34 27.58 12.01 9.40
N GLY A 35 28.21 12.82 10.26
CA GLY A 35 28.82 14.10 9.86
C GLY A 35 28.98 15.09 11.00
N GLN A 36 29.22 16.36 10.68
CA GLN A 36 29.31 17.42 11.68
C GLN A 36 27.97 17.57 12.42
N ALA A 37 28.02 18.03 13.68
CA ALA A 37 26.83 18.19 14.51
C ALA A 37 25.74 19.04 13.83
N THR A 38 26.14 20.09 13.11
CA THR A 38 25.25 20.96 12.34
C THR A 38 24.53 20.21 11.21
N ASP A 39 25.24 19.36 10.46
CA ASP A 39 24.65 18.56 9.38
C ASP A 39 23.65 17.54 9.92
N VAL A 40 23.98 16.91 11.05
CA VAL A 40 23.09 15.98 11.75
C VAL A 40 21.80 16.68 12.17
N GLU A 41 21.89 17.91 12.68
CA GLU A 41 20.73 18.67 13.13
C GLU A 41 19.83 19.11 11.95
N ILE A 42 20.41 19.60 10.86
CA ILE A 42 19.68 19.96 9.63
C ILE A 42 18.95 18.74 9.08
N ALA A 43 19.64 17.62 8.94
CA ALA A 43 19.05 16.42 8.36
C ALA A 43 18.00 15.77 9.29
N ARG A 44 18.18 15.86 10.62
CA ARG A 44 17.14 15.44 11.58
C ARG A 44 15.87 16.27 11.43
N LYS A 45 15.99 17.59 11.25
CA LYS A 45 14.84 18.48 11.01
C LYS A 45 14.12 18.07 9.72
N GLU A 46 14.87 17.76 8.66
CA GLU A 46 14.27 17.33 7.40
C GLU A 46 13.54 15.98 7.51
N ILE A 47 14.14 14.98 8.16
CA ILE A 47 13.47 13.70 8.43
C ILE A 47 12.15 13.91 9.19
N LYS A 48 12.14 14.82 10.17
CA LYS A 48 10.94 15.15 10.94
C LYS A 48 9.86 15.77 10.04
N ASN A 49 10.23 16.69 9.16
CA ASN A 49 9.31 17.31 8.21
C ASN A 49 8.72 16.27 7.24
N VAL A 50 9.58 15.43 6.65
CA VAL A 50 9.16 14.36 5.74
C VAL A 50 8.22 13.37 6.45
N LYS A 51 8.52 13.01 7.70
CA LYS A 51 7.65 12.14 8.50
C LYS A 51 6.27 12.78 8.70
N ALA A 52 6.22 14.04 9.09
CA ALA A 52 4.94 14.73 9.33
C ALA A 52 4.09 14.80 8.05
N GLU A 53 4.71 15.06 6.91
CA GLU A 53 4.00 15.12 5.63
C GLU A 53 3.48 13.74 5.20
N LEU A 54 4.30 12.70 5.36
CA LEU A 54 3.91 11.33 5.09
C LEU A 54 2.71 10.88 5.95
N VAL A 55 2.72 11.23 7.23
CA VAL A 55 1.60 10.94 8.16
C VAL A 55 0.32 11.61 7.69
N LYS A 56 0.37 12.88 7.30
CA LYS A 56 -0.82 13.60 6.79
C LYS A 56 -1.37 12.95 5.52
N LEU A 57 -0.51 12.58 4.59
CA LEU A 57 -0.91 11.92 3.35
C LEU A 57 -1.56 10.56 3.63
N TYR A 58 -0.95 9.75 4.49
CA TYR A 58 -1.56 8.48 4.92
C TYR A 58 -2.89 8.67 5.62
N ALA A 59 -3.00 9.62 6.55
CA ALA A 59 -4.26 9.93 7.22
C ALA A 59 -5.36 10.27 6.20
N LYS A 60 -5.03 11.10 5.21
CA LYS A 60 -5.92 11.50 4.12
C LYS A 60 -6.38 10.31 3.26
N HIS A 61 -5.46 9.45 2.83
CA HIS A 61 -5.75 8.38 1.87
C HIS A 61 -6.29 7.10 2.51
N PHE A 62 -5.91 6.81 3.75
CA PHE A 62 -6.37 5.63 4.51
C PHE A 62 -7.64 5.91 5.30
N GLY A 63 -8.03 7.18 5.48
CA GLY A 63 -9.20 7.56 6.28
C GLY A 63 -9.01 7.34 7.78
N LYS A 64 -7.78 7.53 8.28
CA LYS A 64 -7.41 7.35 9.70
C LYS A 64 -6.90 8.66 10.30
N THR A 65 -6.86 8.74 11.62
CA THR A 65 -6.31 9.94 12.26
C THR A 65 -4.78 9.96 12.15
N PRO A 66 -4.13 11.15 12.11
CA PRO A 66 -2.67 11.26 12.12
C PRO A 66 -2.01 10.48 13.26
N GLU A 67 -2.61 10.49 14.45
CA GLU A 67 -2.08 9.83 15.65
C GLU A 67 -2.05 8.30 15.49
N GLN A 68 -3.09 7.73 14.88
CA GLN A 68 -3.15 6.31 14.58
C GLN A 68 -2.04 5.92 13.58
N ILE A 69 -1.87 6.71 12.52
CA ILE A 69 -0.82 6.48 11.53
C ILE A 69 0.57 6.57 12.17
N GLU A 70 0.82 7.58 13.01
CA GLU A 70 2.12 7.74 13.68
C GLU A 70 2.48 6.53 14.55
N ALA A 71 1.49 5.97 15.24
CA ALA A 71 1.66 4.75 16.02
C ALA A 71 1.96 3.54 15.11
N ASP A 72 1.17 3.38 14.05
CA ASP A 72 1.25 2.23 13.13
C ASP A 72 2.55 2.21 12.30
N ILE A 73 3.10 3.37 11.92
CA ILE A 73 4.36 3.43 11.14
C ILE A 73 5.62 3.40 12.01
N ARG A 74 5.51 3.47 13.34
CA ARG A 74 6.68 3.51 14.25
C ARG A 74 7.58 2.29 14.05
N ARG A 75 6.99 1.14 13.74
CA ARG A 75 7.70 -0.08 13.32
C ARG A 75 7.14 -0.53 11.96
N PRO A 76 7.90 -1.33 11.19
CA PRO A 76 7.36 -1.94 9.99
C PRO A 76 6.12 -2.77 10.32
N LYS A 77 5.01 -2.43 9.69
CA LYS A 77 3.76 -3.20 9.76
C LYS A 77 3.48 -3.74 8.37
N TYR A 78 3.21 -5.04 8.32
CA TYR A 78 2.94 -5.77 7.09
C TYR A 78 1.47 -6.13 7.05
N PHE A 79 0.93 -6.14 5.84
CA PHE A 79 -0.45 -6.48 5.57
C PHE A 79 -0.48 -7.45 4.39
N SER A 80 -1.30 -8.49 4.54
CA SER A 80 -1.86 -9.22 3.40
C SER A 80 -2.73 -8.28 2.54
N PRO A 81 -3.00 -8.62 1.27
CA PRO A 81 -3.83 -7.77 0.42
C PRO A 81 -5.25 -7.55 0.96
N SER A 82 -5.82 -8.55 1.65
CA SER A 82 -7.12 -8.42 2.32
C SER A 82 -7.07 -7.45 3.50
N GLU A 83 -6.07 -7.59 4.37
CA GLU A 83 -5.89 -6.65 5.50
C GLU A 83 -5.59 -5.23 5.01
N ALA A 84 -4.92 -5.08 3.86
CA ALA A 84 -4.65 -3.77 3.27
C ALA A 84 -5.93 -3.09 2.74
N VAL A 85 -6.91 -3.86 2.26
CA VAL A 85 -8.25 -3.34 1.90
C VAL A 85 -9.00 -2.91 3.16
N GLU A 86 -9.06 -3.77 4.18
CA GLU A 86 -9.74 -3.47 5.45
C GLU A 86 -9.13 -2.26 6.17
N TYR A 87 -7.80 -2.12 6.11
CA TYR A 87 -7.09 -1.00 6.69
C TYR A 87 -7.30 0.30 5.88
N GLY A 88 -7.80 0.23 4.64
CA GLY A 88 -8.08 1.39 3.78
C GLY A 88 -6.92 1.84 2.89
N ILE A 89 -5.87 1.02 2.76
CA ILE A 89 -4.70 1.31 1.90
C ILE A 89 -5.08 1.18 0.42
N MET A 90 -5.93 0.20 0.11
CA MET A 90 -6.36 -0.15 -1.25
C MET A 90 -7.85 -0.52 -1.27
N ASP A 91 -8.43 -0.68 -2.46
CA ASP A 91 -9.87 -0.91 -2.61
C ASP A 91 -10.21 -2.39 -2.91
N LYS A 92 -9.36 -3.10 -3.68
CA LYS A 92 -9.68 -4.47 -4.13
C LYS A 92 -8.44 -5.32 -4.41
N VAL A 93 -8.56 -6.62 -4.19
CA VAL A 93 -7.55 -7.63 -4.56
C VAL A 93 -7.89 -8.19 -5.94
N LEU A 94 -6.92 -8.24 -6.86
CA LEU A 94 -7.12 -8.75 -8.22
C LEU A 94 -6.77 -10.23 -8.32
N TYR A 95 -7.77 -11.08 -8.36
CA TYR A 95 -7.58 -12.50 -8.67
C TYR A 95 -7.46 -12.69 -10.18
N THR A 96 -6.48 -13.47 -10.64
CA THR A 96 -6.45 -13.93 -12.03
C THR A 96 -7.54 -14.98 -12.22
N GLU A 97 -8.34 -14.89 -13.28
CA GLU A 97 -9.34 -15.93 -13.62
C GLU A 97 -8.70 -17.24 -14.11
N LYS A 98 -7.36 -17.35 -14.14
CA LYS A 98 -6.65 -18.56 -14.58
C LYS A 98 -5.82 -19.19 -13.46
N SER A 99 -6.47 -20.03 -12.67
CA SER A 99 -5.98 -21.34 -12.18
C SER A 99 -6.93 -21.82 -11.07
N PRO A 100 -7.53 -23.02 -11.15
CA PRO A 100 -6.89 -24.28 -11.58
C PRO A 100 -7.71 -25.04 -12.64
N GLU A 101 -7.04 -25.82 -13.49
CA GLU A 101 -7.68 -26.60 -14.59
C GLU A 101 -8.24 -25.74 -15.74
N ASP A 102 -7.89 -26.14 -16.95
CA ASP A 102 -8.26 -25.52 -18.22
C ASP A 102 -9.75 -25.74 -18.53
N HIS A 103 -10.64 -24.88 -18.01
CA HIS A 103 -12.06 -24.83 -18.36
C HIS A 103 -12.53 -23.37 -18.33
N GLY A 104 -12.80 -22.64 -19.40
CA GLY A 104 -12.80 -22.93 -20.83
C GLY A 104 -13.63 -21.83 -21.46
N VAL A 105 -13.06 -21.03 -22.37
CA VAL A 105 -13.85 -20.18 -23.29
C VAL A 105 -14.74 -21.05 -24.20
N VAL A 106 -14.57 -22.38 -24.13
CA VAL A 106 -15.38 -23.40 -24.79
C VAL A 106 -16.71 -23.70 -24.07
N SER A 107 -16.88 -23.36 -22.77
CA SER A 107 -18.14 -23.65 -22.06
C SER A 107 -19.26 -22.65 -22.36
N ASP A 108 -18.92 -21.41 -22.76
CA ASP A 108 -19.91 -20.43 -23.20
C ASP A 108 -20.41 -20.68 -24.63
N LEU A 109 -19.61 -21.37 -25.47
CA LEU A 109 -20.04 -21.81 -26.81
C LEU A 109 -21.00 -23.01 -26.76
N LYS A 110 -20.93 -23.87 -25.74
CA LYS A 110 -21.87 -25.00 -25.57
C LYS A 110 -23.26 -24.58 -25.06
N LYS A 111 -23.40 -23.42 -24.40
CA LYS A 111 -24.72 -22.88 -24.00
C LYS A 111 -25.49 -22.21 -25.14
N ALA A 112 -24.83 -21.93 -26.27
CA ALA A 112 -25.44 -21.29 -27.43
C ALA A 112 -25.98 -22.27 -28.49
N GLN A 113 -25.86 -23.59 -28.27
CA GLN A 113 -26.50 -24.63 -29.08
C GLN A 113 -26.38 -24.40 -30.60
N LEU A 114 -25.15 -24.23 -31.10
CA LEU A 114 -24.88 -24.11 -32.54
C LEU A 114 -23.67 -24.90 -33.04
N ILE A 115 -23.38 -26.05 -32.42
CA ILE A 115 -22.82 -27.32 -32.95
C ILE A 115 -22.87 -28.35 -31.82
#